data_AF-A0A561QIS3-F1
#
_entry.id   AF-A0A561QIS3-F1
#
_cell.length_a   1.000
_cell.length_b   1.000
_cell.length_c   1.000
_cell.angle_alpha   90.00
_cell.angle_beta   90.00
_cell.angle_gamma   90.00
#
_symmetry.space_group_name_H-M   'P 1'
#
loop_
_entity.id
_entity.type
_entity.pdbx_description
1 polymer ?
#
loop_
_entity_poly.entity_id
_entity_poly.type
_entity_poly.pdbx_seq_one_letter_code
_entity_poly.pdbx_strand_id
1 'polypeptide(L)'
;MELASANASHVVVLLCLSVALLLFHILLQGMLATRELGSEWNAGPRDGDRQPTNARAGRAARASKNFQETYPAFIGLLLGLAFMGDTSGFGIVGSWLWLVARIVYIPLYLAGIAYIRSLVWVLSVLGLVLMMIGLLL
;
A
#
# COMPACT_ATOMS: atom_id res chain seq x y z
N MET A 1 -16.13 26.06 6.67
CA MET A 1 -16.74 24.84 7.21
C MET A 1 -16.80 23.73 6.16
N GLU A 2 -17.20 24.01 4.91
CA GLU A 2 -17.24 23.02 3.81
C GLU A 2 -15.89 22.34 3.48
N LEU A 3 -14.78 23.10 3.43
CA LEU A 3 -13.45 22.56 3.11
C LEU A 3 -12.96 21.57 4.17
N ALA A 4 -13.24 21.84 5.45
CA ALA A 4 -12.87 20.94 6.54
C ALA A 4 -13.66 19.61 6.47
N SER A 5 -14.96 19.67 6.15
CA SER A 5 -15.78 18.46 5.95
C SER A 5 -15.38 17.65 4.70
N ALA A 6 -14.98 18.33 3.63
CA ALA A 6 -14.50 17.67 2.41
C ALA A 6 -13.17 16.94 2.66
N ASN A 7 -12.21 17.60 3.30
CA ASN A 7 -10.93 16.98 3.68
C ASN A 7 -11.13 15.81 4.65
N ALA A 8 -12.02 15.93 5.63
CA ALA A 8 -12.37 14.83 6.52
C ALA A 8 -12.93 13.61 5.76
N SER A 9 -13.74 13.85 4.74
CA SER A 9 -14.30 12.79 3.89
C SER A 9 -13.20 12.10 3.07
N HIS A 10 -12.25 12.85 2.52
CA HIS A 10 -11.10 12.28 1.80
C HIS A 10 -10.23 11.40 2.69
N VAL A 11 -9.90 11.87 3.89
CA VAL A 11 -9.06 11.13 4.84
C VAL A 11 -9.67 9.78 5.20
N VAL A 12 -10.98 9.74 5.49
CA VAL A 12 -11.68 8.49 5.82
C VAL A 12 -11.68 7.54 4.62
N VAL A 13 -11.98 8.04 3.42
CA VAL A 13 -11.98 7.21 2.20
C VAL A 13 -10.58 6.63 1.94
N LEU A 14 -9.54 7.45 2.03
CA LEU A 14 -8.15 7.05 1.84
C LEU A 14 -7.73 5.96 2.85
N LEU A 15 -8.09 6.12 4.12
CA LEU A 15 -7.82 5.13 5.17
C LEU A 15 -8.52 3.79 4.87
N CYS A 16 -9.82 3.82 4.56
CA CYS A 16 -10.58 2.63 4.26
C CYS A 16 -10.02 1.89 3.03
N LEU A 17 -9.71 2.62 1.96
CA LEU A 17 -9.12 2.03 0.75
C LEU A 17 -7.71 1.49 1.00
N SER A 18 -6.88 2.16 1.80
CA SER A 18 -5.54 1.69 2.10
C SER A 18 -5.56 0.43 2.99
N VAL A 19 -6.49 0.33 3.93
CA VAL A 19 -6.73 -0.89 4.72
C VAL A 19 -7.24 -2.01 3.82
N ALA A 20 -8.21 -1.74 2.93
CA ALA A 20 -8.68 -2.72 1.96
C ALA A 20 -7.54 -3.22 1.06
N LEU A 21 -6.62 -2.33 0.67
CA LEU A 21 -5.42 -2.68 -0.11
C LEU A 21 -4.43 -3.54 0.70
N LEU A 22 -4.23 -3.28 1.98
CA LEU A 22 -3.46 -4.15 2.88
C LEU A 22 -4.06 -5.56 2.93
N LEU A 23 -5.38 -5.65 3.16
CA LEU A 23 -6.09 -6.93 3.19
C LEU A 23 -5.96 -7.65 1.84
N PHE A 24 -6.07 -6.93 0.73
CA PHE A 24 -5.85 -7.48 -0.61
C PHE A 24 -4.45 -8.08 -0.76
N HIS A 25 -3.41 -7.40 -0.29
CA HIS A 25 -2.04 -7.94 -0.30
C HIS A 25 -1.91 -9.23 0.52
N ILE A 26 -2.51 -9.29 1.71
CA ILE A 26 -2.50 -10.47 2.59
C ILE A 26 -3.22 -11.64 1.92
N LEU A 27 -4.41 -11.40 1.39
CA LEU A 27 -5.21 -12.42 0.71
C LEU A 27 -4.51 -12.92 -0.56
N LEU A 28 -4.00 -12.03 -1.40
CA LEU A 28 -3.33 -12.37 -2.65
C LEU A 28 -2.11 -13.26 -2.41
N GLN A 29 -1.23 -12.91 -1.46
CA GLN A 29 -0.06 -13.75 -1.16
C GLN A 29 -0.47 -15.10 -0.58
N GLY A 30 -1.47 -15.13 0.32
CA GLY A 30 -1.96 -16.36 0.94
C GLY A 30 -2.62 -17.29 -0.08
N MET A 31 -3.44 -16.75 -0.99
CA MET A 31 -4.07 -17.51 -2.07
C MET A 31 -3.05 -18.11 -3.03
N LEU A 32 -2.03 -17.35 -3.44
CA LEU A 32 -1.01 -17.85 -4.35
C LEU A 32 -0.10 -18.89 -3.69
N ALA A 33 0.25 -18.73 -2.41
CA ALA A 33 0.98 -19.73 -1.66
C ALA A 33 0.14 -21.00 -1.45
N THR A 34 -1.15 -20.87 -1.13
CA THR A 34 -2.08 -22.01 -0.96
C THR A 34 -2.25 -22.79 -2.25
N ARG A 35 -2.32 -22.13 -3.40
CA ARG A 35 -2.39 -22.78 -4.72
C ARG A 35 -1.18 -23.65 -5.03
N GLU A 36 -0.02 -23.31 -4.46
CA GLU A 36 1.22 -24.06 -4.68
C GLU A 36 1.47 -25.13 -3.62
N LEU A 37 1.26 -24.79 -2.34
CA LEU A 37 1.67 -25.62 -1.20
C LEU A 37 0.51 -26.37 -0.54
N GLY A 38 -0.73 -26.05 -0.91
CA GLY A 38 -1.96 -26.62 -0.35
C GLY A 38 -2.50 -25.85 0.85
N SER A 39 -3.77 -26.10 1.19
CA SER A 39 -4.46 -25.49 2.33
C SER A 39 -3.91 -25.95 3.67
N GLU A 40 -3.47 -27.21 3.79
CA GLU A 40 -2.84 -27.74 5.00
C GLU A 40 -1.56 -26.98 5.36
N TRP A 41 -0.72 -26.68 4.35
CA TRP A 41 0.47 -25.85 4.58
C TRP A 41 0.09 -24.44 5.03
N ASN A 42 -0.90 -23.82 4.40
CA ASN A 42 -1.30 -22.46 4.73
C ASN A 42 -1.98 -22.36 6.11
N ALA A 43 -2.73 -23.38 6.54
CA ALA A 43 -3.37 -23.45 7.85
C ALA A 43 -2.41 -23.94 8.96
N GLY A 44 -1.36 -24.66 8.58
CA GLY A 44 -0.32 -25.14 9.48
C GLY A 44 0.65 -24.02 9.94
N PRO A 45 1.65 -24.38 10.76
CA PRO A 45 2.57 -23.42 11.37
C PRO A 45 3.59 -22.81 10.38
N ARG A 46 3.73 -23.38 9.18
CA ARG A 46 4.64 -22.92 8.11
C ARG A 46 6.13 -22.89 8.50
N ASP A 47 6.52 -23.72 9.47
CA ASP A 47 7.91 -23.87 9.89
C ASP A 47 8.76 -24.63 8.85
N GLY A 48 10.08 -24.43 8.92
CA GLY A 48 11.06 -25.08 8.05
C GLY A 48 11.28 -24.39 6.70
N ASP A 49 11.99 -25.06 5.79
CA ASP A 49 12.44 -24.46 4.52
C ASP A 49 11.39 -24.49 3.40
N ARG A 50 10.19 -25.02 3.68
CA ARG A 50 9.14 -25.19 2.68
C ARG A 50 8.47 -23.84 2.38
N GLN A 51 8.87 -23.24 1.25
CA GLN A 51 8.37 -21.96 0.77
C GLN A 51 7.88 -22.03 -0.69
N PRO A 52 7.01 -21.11 -1.14
CA PRO A 52 6.58 -21.06 -2.53
C PRO A 52 7.77 -20.86 -3.47
N THR A 53 7.96 -21.79 -4.39
CA THR A 53 8.98 -21.80 -5.45
C THR A 53 8.48 -21.12 -6.72
N ASN A 54 7.16 -21.04 -6.92
CA ASN A 54 6.58 -20.36 -8.07
C ASN A 54 6.90 -18.87 -8.02
N ALA A 55 7.40 -18.36 -9.15
CA ALA A 55 7.77 -16.97 -9.27
C ALA A 55 6.62 -15.99 -8.95
N ARG A 56 5.35 -16.34 -9.24
CA ARG A 56 4.18 -15.51 -8.92
C ARG A 56 3.90 -15.44 -7.42
N ALA A 57 3.95 -16.58 -6.71
CA ALA A 57 3.73 -16.61 -5.26
C ALA A 57 4.83 -15.83 -4.52
N GLY A 58 6.10 -16.05 -4.90
CA GLY A 58 7.21 -15.28 -4.36
C GLY A 58 7.12 -13.78 -4.69
N ARG A 59 6.66 -13.41 -5.87
CA ARG A 59 6.44 -11.99 -6.24
C ARG A 59 5.32 -11.34 -5.44
N ALA A 60 4.22 -12.04 -5.16
CA ALA A 60 3.14 -11.53 -4.33
C ALA A 60 3.58 -11.28 -2.87
N ALA A 61 4.35 -12.21 -2.29
CA ALA A 61 4.92 -12.03 -0.95
C ALA A 61 5.84 -10.80 -0.88
N ARG A 62 6.74 -10.62 -1.85
CA ARG A 62 7.61 -9.43 -1.92
C ARG A 62 6.83 -8.14 -2.14
N ALA A 63 5.78 -8.15 -2.96
CA ALA A 63 4.91 -6.99 -3.15
C ALA A 63 4.19 -6.61 -1.85
N SER A 64 3.71 -7.59 -1.08
CA SER A 64 3.10 -7.36 0.23
C SER A 64 4.09 -6.77 1.24
N LYS A 65 5.29 -7.35 1.34
CA LYS A 65 6.36 -6.82 2.21
C LYS A 65 6.72 -5.37 1.85
N ASN A 66 6.85 -5.07 0.55
CA ASN A 66 7.16 -3.72 0.11
C ASN A 66 6.05 -2.70 0.37
N PHE A 67 4.78 -3.12 0.35
CA PHE A 67 3.68 -2.25 0.77
C PHE A 67 3.79 -1.91 2.27
N GLN A 68 4.06 -2.93 3.09
CA GLN A 68 4.20 -2.79 4.56
C GLN A 68 5.38 -1.90 4.97
N GLU A 69 6.44 -1.80 4.15
CA GLU A 69 7.59 -0.92 4.42
C GLU A 69 7.21 0.58 4.47
N THR A 70 6.21 1.02 3.71
CA THR A 70 5.78 2.44 3.74
C THR A 70 4.42 2.65 4.38
N TYR A 71 3.66 1.59 4.61
CA TYR A 71 2.29 1.71 5.12
C TYR A 71 2.20 2.40 6.49
N PRO A 72 3.09 2.11 7.47
CA PRO A 72 3.11 2.87 8.74
C PRO A 72 3.35 4.37 8.54
N ALA A 73 4.23 4.74 7.61
CA ALA A 73 4.49 6.14 7.29
C ALA A 73 3.24 6.82 6.69
N PHE A 74 2.56 6.16 5.74
CA PHE A 74 1.30 6.65 5.18
C PHE A 74 0.25 6.86 6.27
N ILE A 75 0.06 5.89 7.18
CA ILE A 75 -0.92 5.99 8.27
C ILE A 75 -0.58 7.15 9.22
N GLY A 76 0.69 7.28 9.62
CA GLY A 76 1.12 8.37 10.51
C GLY A 76 0.88 9.74 9.88
N LEU A 77 1.22 9.91 8.60
CA LEU A 77 1.02 11.17 7.88
C LEU A 77 -0.47 11.45 7.66
N LEU A 78 -1.26 10.45 7.28
CA LEU A 78 -2.70 10.59 7.07
C LEU A 78 -3.43 10.95 8.38
N LEU A 79 -2.99 10.38 9.50
CA LEU A 79 -3.48 10.74 10.84
C LEU A 79 -3.11 12.18 11.20
N GLY A 80 -1.89 12.61 10.88
CA GLY A 80 -1.49 14.02 11.02
C GLY A 80 -2.44 14.95 10.26
N LEU A 81 -2.73 14.62 9.00
CA LEU A 81 -3.65 15.40 8.16
C LEU A 81 -5.08 15.40 8.72
N ALA A 82 -5.51 14.31 9.35
CA ALA A 82 -6.81 14.21 10.01
C ALA A 82 -6.97 15.21 11.17
N PHE A 83 -5.92 15.40 11.97
CA PHE A 83 -5.96 16.26 13.15
C PHE A 83 -5.62 17.72 12.84
N MET A 84 -4.64 17.94 11.97
CA MET A 84 -4.14 19.29 11.65
C MET A 84 -4.89 19.94 10.49
N GLY A 85 -5.54 19.14 9.64
CA GLY A 85 -6.07 19.58 8.36
C GLY A 85 -5.00 19.65 7.28
N ASP A 86 -5.42 20.09 6.09
CA ASP A 86 -4.57 20.30 4.91
C ASP A 86 -5.03 21.57 4.19
N THR A 87 -4.45 22.70 4.56
CA THR A 87 -4.80 24.03 4.02
C THR A 87 -4.24 24.22 2.62
N SER A 88 -3.06 23.65 2.35
CA SER A 88 -2.37 23.71 1.06
C SER A 88 -2.96 22.77 0.00
N GLY A 89 -3.61 21.68 0.42
CA GLY A 89 -4.13 20.61 -0.44
C GLY A 89 -3.08 19.59 -0.88
N PHE A 90 -1.79 19.83 -0.59
CA PHE A 90 -0.71 18.91 -0.95
C PHE A 90 -0.80 17.59 -0.19
N GLY A 91 -1.31 17.63 1.04
CA GLY A 91 -1.51 16.45 1.88
C GLY A 91 -2.45 15.43 1.24
N ILE A 92 -3.64 15.88 0.85
CA ILE A 92 -4.66 15.05 0.20
C ILE A 92 -4.20 14.59 -1.19
N VAL A 93 -3.58 15.47 -1.98
CA VAL A 93 -3.02 15.08 -3.29
C VAL A 93 -1.94 14.02 -3.14
N GLY A 94 -1.01 14.20 -2.20
CA GLY A 94 0.05 13.23 -1.90
C GLY A 94 -0.51 11.88 -1.45
N SER A 95 -1.58 11.90 -0.65
CA SER A 95 -2.25 10.70 -0.16
C SER A 95 -2.86 9.87 -1.30
N TRP A 96 -3.54 10.53 -2.24
CA TRP A 96 -4.09 9.87 -3.44
C TRP A 96 -2.98 9.35 -4.36
N LEU A 97 -1.93 10.14 -4.58
CA LEU A 97 -0.78 9.72 -5.38
C LEU A 97 -0.15 8.45 -4.81
N TRP A 98 0.06 8.40 -3.49
CA TRP A 98 0.59 7.21 -2.83
C TRP A 98 -0.33 6.00 -3.04
N LEU A 99 -1.63 6.14 -2.79
CA LEU A 99 -2.59 5.04 -2.89
C LEU A 99 -2.69 4.48 -4.31
N VAL A 100 -2.88 5.34 -5.31
CA VAL A 100 -2.98 4.92 -6.72
C VAL A 100 -1.69 4.25 -7.18
N ALA A 101 -0.53 4.82 -6.83
CA ALA A 101 0.76 4.22 -7.14
C ALA A 101 0.88 2.82 -6.51
N ARG A 102 0.43 2.62 -5.26
CA ARG A 102 0.44 1.30 -4.61
C ARG A 102 -0.49 0.29 -5.26
N ILE A 103 -1.64 0.72 -5.77
CA ILE A 103 -2.55 -0.15 -6.55
C ILE A 103 -1.88 -0.59 -7.86
N VAL A 104 -1.32 0.35 -8.62
CA VAL A 104 -0.66 0.08 -9.91
C VAL A 104 0.61 -0.77 -9.73
N TYR A 105 1.31 -0.61 -8.60
CA TYR A 105 2.53 -1.36 -8.29
C TYR A 105 2.29 -2.88 -8.26
N ILE A 106 1.11 -3.34 -7.83
CA ILE A 106 0.80 -4.77 -7.69
C ILE A 106 0.85 -5.52 -9.03
N PRO A 107 0.04 -5.19 -10.06
CA PRO A 107 0.07 -5.91 -11.33
C PRO A 107 1.44 -5.81 -12.00
N LEU A 108 2.13 -4.67 -11.91
CA LEU A 108 3.50 -4.51 -12.44
C LEU A 108 4.48 -5.47 -11.76
N TYR A 109 4.41 -5.59 -10.43
CA TYR A 109 5.26 -6.50 -9.68
C TYR A 109 4.95 -7.95 -10.03
N LEU A 110 3.69 -8.35 -10.08
CA LEU A 110 3.29 -9.73 -10.41
C LEU A 110 3.66 -10.12 -11.84
N ALA A 111 3.59 -9.19 -12.79
CA ALA A 111 3.99 -9.37 -14.18
C ALA A 111 5.52 -9.38 -14.38
N GLY A 112 6.30 -8.92 -13.39
CA GLY A 112 7.75 -8.84 -13.50
C GLY A 112 8.24 -7.69 -14.39
N ILE A 113 7.42 -6.65 -14.59
CA ILE A 113 7.78 -5.49 -15.42
C ILE A 113 8.78 -4.62 -14.65
N ALA A 114 10.04 -4.69 -15.05
CA ALA A 114 11.12 -3.90 -14.46
C ALA A 114 11.04 -2.42 -14.88
N TYR A 115 11.76 -1.55 -14.17
CA TYR A 115 11.84 -0.08 -14.34
C TYR A 115 10.54 0.70 -14.17
N ILE A 116 9.47 0.39 -14.89
CA ILE A 116 8.15 1.04 -14.73
C ILE A 116 7.64 0.84 -13.31
N ARG A 117 7.77 -0.38 -12.78
CA ARG A 117 7.49 -0.68 -11.38
C ARG A 117 8.28 0.21 -10.41
N SER A 118 9.57 0.43 -10.69
CA SER A 118 10.43 1.28 -9.85
C SER A 118 10.03 2.75 -9.94
N LEU A 119 9.66 3.24 -11.13
CA LEU A 119 9.14 4.58 -11.31
C LEU A 119 7.84 4.79 -10.51
N VAL A 120 6.90 3.83 -10.57
CA VAL A 120 5.66 3.87 -9.79
C VAL A 120 5.95 3.86 -8.28
N TRP A 121 6.96 3.12 -7.84
CA TRP A 121 7.40 3.18 -6.43
C TRP A 121 7.94 4.56 -6.05
N VAL A 122 8.75 5.19 -6.91
CA VAL A 122 9.24 6.56 -6.68
C VAL A 122 8.08 7.56 -6.61
N LEU A 123 7.06 7.43 -7.47
CA LEU A 123 5.85 8.25 -7.40
C LEU A 123 5.09 8.03 -6.08
N SER A 124 5.05 6.80 -5.57
CA SER A 124 4.47 6.52 -4.25
C SER A 124 5.23 7.24 -3.13
N VAL A 125 6.56 7.21 -3.16
CA VAL A 125 7.40 7.95 -2.19
C VAL A 125 7.20 9.46 -2.32
N LEU A 126 7.10 9.99 -3.54
CA LEU A 126 6.77 11.40 -3.77
C LEU A 126 5.42 11.76 -3.13
N GLY A 127 4.42 10.86 -3.18
CA GLY A 127 3.16 11.03 -2.46
C GLY A 127 3.36 11.26 -0.96
N LEU A 128 4.22 10.47 -0.31
CA LEU A 128 4.55 10.67 1.11
C LEU A 128 5.27 12.00 1.36
N VAL A 129 6.15 12.42 0.45
CA VAL A 129 6.83 13.73 0.54
C VAL A 129 5.83 14.87 0.43
N LEU A 130 4.86 14.79 -0.48
CA LEU A 130 3.78 15.77 -0.59
C LEU A 130 2.91 15.80 0.67
N MET A 131 2.65 14.64 1.29
CA MET A 131 1.97 14.59 2.59
C MET A 131 2.74 15.31 3.69
N MET A 132 4.06 15.14 3.75
CA MET A 132 4.90 15.89 4.69
C MET A 132 4.88 17.39 4.41
N ILE A 133 4.97 17.80 3.15
CA ILE A 133 4.89 19.21 2.75
C ILE A 133 3.53 19.80 3.16
N GLY A 134 2.43 19.09 2.93
CA GLY A 134 1.09 19.55 3.32
C GLY A 134 0.90 19.71 4.82
N LEU A 135 1.67 19.00 5.65
CA LEU A 135 1.66 19.17 7.12
C LEU A 135 2.55 20.32 7.60
N LEU A 136 3.52 20.73 6.79
CA LEU A 136 4.48 21.80 7.13
C LEU A 136 4.03 23.18 6.64
N LEU A 137 3.01 23.24 5.78
CA LEU A 137 2.44 24.46 5.19
C LEU A 137 1.05 24.73 5.77
#